data_AF-A0AA88H081-F1
#
_entry.id   AF-A0AA88H081-F1
#
_cell.length_a   1.000
_cell.length_b   1.000
_cell.length_c   1.000
_cell.angle_alpha   90.00
_cell.angle_beta   90.00
_cell.angle_gamma   90.00
#
_symmetry.space_group_name_H-M   'P 1'
#
loop_
_entity.id
_entity.type
_entity.pdbx_description
1 polymer ?
#
loop_
_entity_poly.entity_id
_entity_poly.type
_entity_poly.pdbx_seq_one_letter_code
_entity_poly.pdbx_strand_id
1 'polypeptide(L)'
;MSQQLESLVNRLESAISRLEKIKLTEGDSTSSSSSSSSNEAPSVSAYKEYVATHVQPLVDICNQIGGECVNGGKFISDAFAEMLKVITLASIAKKPSDDEFGKILTPLGKVLSAAGDYRFKNNKSEFYNHLYSIEEGLKCLVWPTTPAPVSHVKEMVNAAQFYNNKILMAYKNTDKAELHRSFVNQFKTAIEELAVYVKEYHMSGLAWNAKASQVASAALLESGSSEASSSSSVPSSGGAGVPPPPSKMVNVSQDFVNSLKSSSDSSSGSSGSAGALFAEIASRKDNASVGLKHVTKDMKTKYQTDKPPAVVPGTTSKPTTTTSTAGNAQKKRGTPKFERDSSGKKWQVEWQSGAHDLKITDTAIGQSVYIYQCNDTMVEITGKVNNIVLDKCTKTCIVLDSVVSGIELVNCQSCQVQVRGAAPTLSIDKTDGAIVYLSKESIHCRIVTAKSSEMNIVVPDLDSKDDDIIEIPLPEQFVNTYDPKTKKFHTELMKHE
;
A
#
# COMPACT_ATOMS: atom_id res chain seq x y z
N MET A 1 2.16 -18.33 35.01
CA MET A 1 1.07 -19.18 34.49
C MET A 1 -0.30 -18.69 34.97
N SER A 2 -0.52 -18.44 36.26
CA SER A 2 -1.79 -17.92 36.80
C SER A 2 -2.21 -16.55 36.21
N GLN A 3 -1.31 -15.57 36.09
CA GLN A 3 -1.63 -14.25 35.50
C GLN A 3 -1.99 -14.29 34.00
N GLN A 4 -1.39 -15.22 33.24
CA GLN A 4 -1.74 -15.41 31.83
C GLN A 4 -3.11 -16.07 31.67
N LEU A 5 -3.47 -16.95 32.61
CA LEU A 5 -4.78 -17.59 32.64
C LEU A 5 -5.87 -16.57 33.01
N GLU A 6 -5.60 -15.70 33.98
CA GLU A 6 -6.50 -14.62 34.40
C GLU A 6 -6.72 -13.58 33.29
N SER A 7 -5.66 -13.22 32.56
CA SER A 7 -5.76 -12.41 31.35
C SER A 7 -6.60 -13.06 30.25
N LEU A 8 -6.48 -14.39 30.07
CA LEU A 8 -7.28 -15.15 29.11
C LEU A 8 -8.75 -15.21 29.53
N VAL A 9 -9.02 -15.42 30.82
CA VAL A 9 -10.36 -15.46 31.41
C VAL A 9 -11.05 -14.11 31.27
N ASN A 10 -10.37 -13.01 31.59
CA ASN A 10 -10.93 -11.65 31.40
C ASN A 10 -11.26 -11.36 29.93
N ARG A 11 -10.44 -11.83 28.98
CA ARG A 11 -10.72 -11.71 27.53
C ARG A 11 -11.91 -12.57 27.10
N LEU A 12 -12.05 -13.77 27.66
CA LEU A 12 -13.18 -14.67 27.40
C LEU A 12 -14.48 -14.08 27.98
N GLU A 13 -14.46 -13.57 29.20
CA GLU A 13 -15.60 -12.92 29.85
C GLU A 13 -16.03 -11.66 29.07
N SER A 14 -15.09 -10.88 28.56
CA SER A 14 -15.37 -9.73 27.69
C SER A 14 -15.98 -10.16 26.35
N ALA A 15 -15.49 -11.23 25.73
CA ALA A 15 -16.05 -11.79 24.49
C ALA A 15 -17.45 -12.39 24.70
N ILE A 16 -17.70 -13.04 25.85
CA ILE A 16 -19.01 -13.57 26.24
C ILE A 16 -19.99 -12.43 26.47
N SER A 17 -19.58 -11.37 27.18
CA SER A 17 -20.41 -10.17 27.38
C SER A 17 -20.81 -9.51 26.05
N ARG A 18 -19.92 -9.52 25.04
CA ARG A 18 -20.21 -9.03 23.68
C ARG A 18 -21.24 -9.92 22.97
N LEU A 19 -21.11 -11.24 23.09
CA LEU A 19 -22.07 -12.20 22.52
C LEU A 19 -23.45 -12.13 23.20
N GLU A 20 -23.49 -11.92 24.51
CA GLU A 20 -24.74 -11.78 25.27
C GLU A 20 -25.49 -10.50 24.91
N LYS A 21 -24.78 -9.38 24.71
CA LYS A 21 -25.37 -8.13 24.21
C LYS A 21 -25.95 -8.27 22.80
N ILE A 22 -25.35 -9.08 21.94
CA ILE A 22 -25.86 -9.37 20.59
C ILE A 22 -27.12 -10.26 20.69
N LYS A 23 -27.13 -11.25 21.59
CA LYS A 23 -28.25 -12.18 21.75
C LYS A 23 -29.50 -11.53 22.34
N LEU A 24 -29.34 -10.49 23.18
CA LEU A 24 -30.46 -9.72 23.75
C LEU A 24 -31.15 -8.79 22.75
N THR A 25 -30.59 -8.58 21.55
CA THR A 25 -31.22 -7.75 20.50
C THR A 25 -32.11 -8.53 19.52
N GLU A 26 -32.18 -9.87 19.60
CA GLU A 26 -33.04 -10.70 18.73
C GLU A 26 -34.29 -11.28 19.42
N GLY A 27 -34.58 -10.91 20.65
CA GLY A 27 -35.86 -11.27 21.26
C GLY A 27 -35.95 -10.85 22.72
N ASP A 28 -36.62 -9.73 22.99
CA ASP A 28 -37.92 -9.76 23.65
C ASP A 28 -38.50 -8.33 23.71
N SER A 29 -39.79 -8.23 23.45
CA SER A 29 -40.55 -6.99 23.58
C SER A 29 -41.26 -7.02 24.92
N THR A 30 -40.73 -6.34 25.96
CA THR A 30 -41.54 -5.87 27.10
C THR A 30 -40.91 -4.63 27.76
N SER A 31 -41.79 -3.73 28.18
CA SER A 31 -41.61 -2.38 28.69
C SER A 31 -40.85 -2.22 30.02
N SER A 32 -40.32 -1.00 30.18
CA SER A 32 -40.03 -0.22 31.40
C SER A 32 -38.61 -0.28 32.00
N SER A 33 -37.82 0.77 31.74
CA SER A 33 -37.56 1.83 32.73
C SER A 33 -36.61 2.87 32.14
N SER A 34 -36.97 4.13 32.36
CA SER A 34 -36.27 5.33 31.91
C SER A 34 -34.85 5.42 32.49
N SER A 35 -33.85 5.34 31.61
CA SER A 35 -32.59 6.04 31.81
C SER A 35 -32.29 6.82 30.54
N SER A 36 -32.14 8.13 30.70
CA SER A 36 -31.75 9.05 29.64
C SER A 36 -30.29 8.82 29.25
N SER A 37 -30.03 7.76 28.49
CA SER A 37 -28.78 7.62 27.75
C SER A 37 -28.97 8.36 26.42
N SER A 38 -28.20 9.42 26.24
CA SER A 38 -27.95 9.99 24.92
C SER A 38 -27.57 8.85 23.96
N ASN A 39 -28.39 8.60 22.94
CA ASN A 39 -28.12 7.57 21.93
C ASN A 39 -26.88 7.98 21.11
N GLU A 40 -25.70 7.68 21.64
CA GLU A 40 -24.41 7.84 20.98
C GLU A 40 -24.27 6.80 19.86
N ALA A 41 -23.69 7.20 18.73
CA ALA A 41 -23.52 6.30 17.59
C ALA A 41 -22.59 5.13 17.97
N PRO A 42 -22.88 3.88 17.54
CA PRO A 42 -22.07 2.70 17.89
C PRO A 42 -20.58 2.86 17.55
N SER A 43 -20.26 3.53 16.43
CA SER A 43 -18.87 3.80 16.04
C SER A 43 -18.14 4.72 17.03
N VAL A 44 -18.84 5.65 17.67
CA VAL A 44 -18.25 6.58 18.65
C VAL A 44 -18.02 5.86 19.98
N SER A 45 -19.01 5.12 20.47
CA SER A 45 -18.87 4.35 21.72
C SER A 45 -17.79 3.27 21.60
N ALA A 46 -17.73 2.55 20.47
CA ALA A 46 -16.68 1.56 20.21
C ALA A 46 -15.28 2.20 20.13
N TYR A 47 -15.16 3.42 19.58
CA TYR A 47 -13.89 4.13 19.58
C TYR A 47 -13.44 4.53 20.98
N LYS A 48 -14.37 5.03 21.81
CA LYS A 48 -14.09 5.36 23.22
C LYS A 48 -13.62 4.14 24.01
N GLU A 49 -14.28 2.99 23.83
CA GLU A 49 -13.85 1.72 24.42
C GLU A 49 -12.45 1.35 23.94
N TYR A 50 -12.20 1.38 22.63
CA TYR A 50 -10.88 1.12 22.05
C TYR A 50 -9.79 2.03 22.66
N VAL A 51 -10.03 3.33 22.78
CA VAL A 51 -9.08 4.28 23.38
C VAL A 51 -8.81 3.92 24.84
N ALA A 52 -9.85 3.62 25.62
CA ALA A 52 -9.69 3.24 27.02
C ALA A 52 -8.95 1.91 27.20
N THR A 53 -9.20 0.92 26.34
CA THR A 53 -8.62 -0.43 26.47
C THR A 53 -7.21 -0.54 25.90
N HIS A 54 -6.89 0.20 24.83
CA HIS A 54 -5.65 -0.01 24.08
C HIS A 54 -4.73 1.21 24.05
N VAL A 55 -5.28 2.43 24.03
CA VAL A 55 -4.47 3.66 23.95
C VAL A 55 -4.09 4.17 25.34
N GLN A 56 -5.02 4.16 26.29
CA GLN A 56 -4.75 4.63 27.66
C GLN A 56 -3.61 3.84 28.34
N PRO A 57 -3.56 2.49 28.27
CA PRO A 57 -2.43 1.75 28.84
C PRO A 57 -1.08 2.10 28.21
N LEU A 58 -1.06 2.47 26.92
CA LEU A 58 0.16 2.93 26.26
C LEU A 58 0.62 4.28 26.82
N VAL A 59 -0.31 5.21 27.05
CA VAL A 59 -0.03 6.50 27.68
C VAL A 59 0.50 6.29 29.11
N ASP A 60 -0.10 5.37 29.86
CA ASP A 60 0.33 5.05 31.22
C ASP A 60 1.75 4.45 31.25
N ILE A 61 2.09 3.58 30.29
CA ILE A 61 3.47 3.07 30.14
C ILE A 61 4.44 4.20 29.80
N CYS A 62 4.08 5.13 28.91
CA CYS A 62 4.89 6.32 28.63
C CYS A 62 5.17 7.15 29.90
N ASN A 63 4.16 7.31 30.76
CA ASN A 63 4.30 7.99 32.04
C ASN A 63 5.21 7.24 33.01
N GLN A 64 5.10 5.90 33.05
CA GLN A 64 5.96 5.05 33.88
C GLN A 64 7.43 5.03 33.41
N ILE A 65 7.68 5.11 32.10
CA ILE A 65 9.05 5.23 31.56
C ILE A 65 9.67 6.57 32.00
N GLY A 66 8.88 7.64 32.02
CA GLY A 66 9.33 8.97 32.44
C GLY A 66 10.13 9.71 31.36
N GLY A 67 10.80 10.79 31.76
CA GLY A 67 11.61 11.62 30.86
C GLY A 67 10.79 12.19 29.69
N GLU A 68 11.39 12.24 28.49
CA GLU A 68 10.69 12.75 27.32
C GLU A 68 9.51 11.86 26.86
N CYS A 69 9.44 10.60 27.29
CA CYS A 69 8.33 9.70 26.94
C CYS A 69 6.99 10.18 27.50
N VAL A 70 6.98 10.92 28.62
CA VAL A 70 5.74 11.53 29.17
C VAL A 70 5.06 12.44 28.14
N ASN A 71 5.85 13.29 27.47
CA ASN A 71 5.33 14.14 26.39
C ASN A 71 4.93 13.31 25.16
N GLY A 72 5.64 12.22 24.86
CA GLY A 72 5.22 11.23 23.87
C GLY A 72 3.81 10.66 24.16
N GLY A 73 3.55 10.29 25.42
CA GLY A 73 2.23 9.85 25.88
C GLY A 73 1.16 10.93 25.73
N LYS A 74 1.50 12.20 26.02
CA LYS A 74 0.59 13.33 25.81
C LYS A 74 0.21 13.50 24.35
N PHE A 75 1.16 13.42 23.41
CA PHE A 75 0.85 13.49 21.97
C PHE A 75 -0.06 12.36 21.52
N ILE A 76 0.12 11.15 22.07
CA ILE A 76 -0.80 10.03 21.81
C ILE A 76 -2.20 10.38 22.30
N SER A 77 -2.35 10.78 23.56
CA SER A 77 -3.65 11.13 24.13
C SER A 77 -4.36 12.23 23.34
N ASP A 78 -3.65 13.33 23.04
CA ASP A 78 -4.19 14.47 22.30
C ASP A 78 -4.62 14.08 20.88
N ALA A 79 -3.82 13.28 20.16
CA ALA A 79 -4.12 12.91 18.79
C ALA A 79 -5.35 12.00 18.68
N PHE A 80 -5.50 11.03 19.59
CA PHE A 80 -6.68 10.17 19.64
C PHE A 80 -7.92 10.93 20.14
N ALA A 81 -7.75 11.95 21.00
CA ALA A 81 -8.84 12.84 21.38
C ALA A 81 -9.33 13.71 20.21
N GLU A 82 -8.43 14.26 19.38
CA GLU A 82 -8.83 14.99 18.17
C GLU A 82 -9.54 14.07 17.16
N MET A 83 -9.05 12.83 16.99
CA MET A 83 -9.72 11.86 16.13
C MET A 83 -11.14 11.51 16.63
N LEU A 84 -11.34 11.38 17.95
CA LEU A 84 -12.68 11.16 18.52
C LEU A 84 -13.65 12.29 18.13
N LYS A 85 -13.21 13.55 18.11
CA LYS A 85 -14.04 14.68 17.67
C LYS A 85 -14.45 14.52 16.20
N VAL A 86 -13.51 14.12 15.34
CA VAL A 86 -13.76 13.89 13.90
C VAL A 86 -14.75 12.74 13.68
N ILE A 87 -14.58 11.61 14.38
CA ILE A 87 -15.49 10.45 14.31
C ILE A 87 -16.89 10.83 14.82
N THR A 88 -16.96 11.60 15.92
CA THR A 88 -18.23 12.09 16.48
C THR A 88 -18.95 12.99 15.48
N LEU A 89 -18.24 13.96 14.89
CA LEU A 89 -18.80 14.84 13.86
C LEU A 89 -19.30 14.04 12.66
N ALA A 90 -18.53 13.05 12.19
CA ALA A 90 -18.94 12.20 11.07
C ALA A 90 -20.21 11.40 11.36
N SER A 91 -20.43 10.99 12.61
CA SER A 91 -21.64 10.25 13.01
C SER A 91 -22.92 11.10 13.01
N ILE A 92 -22.81 12.43 13.11
CA ILE A 92 -23.97 13.34 13.22
C ILE A 92 -24.14 14.26 12.01
N ALA A 93 -23.17 14.35 11.11
CA ALA A 93 -23.17 15.28 9.99
C ALA A 93 -22.97 14.59 8.63
N LYS A 94 -23.40 15.26 7.56
CA LYS A 94 -23.13 14.86 6.17
C LYS A 94 -21.67 15.12 5.80
N LYS A 95 -21.17 14.33 4.84
CA LYS A 95 -19.81 14.47 4.31
C LYS A 95 -19.56 15.90 3.79
N PRO A 96 -18.47 16.56 4.23
CA PRO A 96 -18.08 17.89 3.75
C PRO A 96 -17.40 17.81 2.37
N SER A 97 -17.16 18.97 1.76
CA SER A 97 -16.20 19.10 0.66
C SER A 97 -14.77 18.78 1.11
N ASP A 98 -13.89 18.39 0.19
CA ASP A 98 -12.50 18.03 0.51
C ASP A 98 -11.72 19.18 1.18
N ASP A 99 -11.93 20.42 0.75
CA ASP A 99 -11.31 21.61 1.37
C ASP A 99 -11.70 21.77 2.85
N GLU A 100 -12.99 21.63 3.13
CA GLU A 100 -13.54 21.74 4.48
C GLU A 100 -13.15 20.53 5.34
N PHE A 101 -13.01 19.34 4.74
CA PHE A 101 -12.45 18.18 5.42
C PHE A 101 -11.00 18.42 5.84
N GLY A 102 -10.19 19.04 4.99
CA GLY A 102 -8.82 19.45 5.34
C GLY A 102 -8.78 20.40 6.55
N LYS A 103 -9.73 21.35 6.64
CA LYS A 103 -9.85 22.24 7.81
C LYS A 103 -10.25 21.48 9.08
N ILE A 104 -11.19 20.55 8.98
CA ILE A 104 -11.62 19.69 10.11
C ILE A 104 -10.42 18.89 10.67
N LEU A 105 -9.50 18.44 9.82
CA LEU A 105 -8.32 17.68 10.24
C LEU A 105 -7.15 18.55 10.73
N THR A 106 -7.24 19.88 10.63
CA THR A 106 -6.15 20.78 11.02
C THR A 106 -5.72 20.65 12.49
N PRO A 107 -6.63 20.52 13.49
CA PRO A 107 -6.24 20.28 14.88
C PRO A 107 -5.41 19.00 15.06
N LEU A 108 -5.81 17.90 14.43
CA LEU A 108 -5.05 16.65 14.43
C LEU A 108 -3.66 16.85 13.79
N GLY A 109 -3.61 17.52 12.63
CA GLY A 109 -2.35 17.84 11.95
C GLY A 109 -1.38 18.64 12.81
N LYS A 110 -1.87 19.57 13.62
CA LYS A 110 -1.04 20.33 14.58
C LYS A 110 -0.44 19.43 15.65
N VAL A 111 -1.19 18.47 16.19
CA VAL A 111 -0.66 17.51 17.18
C VAL A 111 0.43 16.63 16.55
N LEU A 112 0.19 16.11 15.33
CA LEU A 112 1.17 15.30 14.61
C LEU A 112 2.47 16.08 14.32
N SER A 113 2.35 17.33 13.87
CA SER A 113 3.51 18.20 13.64
C SER A 113 4.27 18.48 14.94
N ALA A 114 3.56 18.78 16.02
CA ALA A 114 4.18 19.06 17.32
C ALA A 114 4.94 17.83 17.87
N ALA A 115 4.41 16.62 17.66
CA ALA A 115 5.10 15.38 18.03
C ALA A 115 6.42 15.22 17.25
N GLY A 116 6.41 15.47 15.93
CA GLY A 116 7.60 15.46 15.08
C GLY A 116 8.64 16.52 15.48
N ASP A 117 8.20 17.75 15.73
CA ASP A 117 9.07 18.83 16.19
C ASP A 117 9.70 18.52 17.54
N TYR A 118 8.91 17.96 18.46
CA TYR A 118 9.39 17.55 19.78
C TYR A 118 10.45 16.45 19.67
N ARG A 119 10.21 15.43 18.82
CA ARG A 119 11.19 14.39 18.52
C ARG A 119 12.46 14.93 17.86
N PHE A 120 12.33 15.93 16.99
CA PHE A 120 13.48 16.58 16.35
C PHE A 120 14.32 17.38 17.35
N LYS A 121 13.68 18.18 18.21
CA LYS A 121 14.34 18.96 19.28
C LYS A 121 15.06 18.06 20.29
N ASN A 122 14.52 16.87 20.56
CA ASN A 122 15.07 15.90 21.48
C ASN A 122 15.91 14.81 20.78
N ASN A 123 16.60 15.14 19.69
CA ASN A 123 17.38 14.18 18.89
C ASN A 123 18.56 13.53 19.62
N LYS A 124 18.95 14.05 20.78
CA LYS A 124 20.00 13.50 21.66
C LYS A 124 19.45 12.79 22.90
N SER A 125 18.13 12.73 23.08
CA SER A 125 17.52 12.03 24.22
C SER A 125 17.78 10.51 24.11
N GLU A 126 17.96 9.84 25.25
CA GLU A 126 17.99 8.39 25.32
C GLU A 126 16.67 7.76 24.82
N PHE A 127 15.57 8.49 24.96
CA PHE A 127 14.25 8.08 24.51
C PHE A 127 13.94 8.46 23.06
N TYR A 128 14.93 8.93 22.29
CA TYR A 128 14.73 9.33 20.90
C TYR A 128 14.05 8.24 20.05
N ASN A 129 14.43 6.97 20.21
CA ASN A 129 13.78 5.87 19.49
C ASN A 129 12.31 5.67 19.91
N HIS A 130 11.94 5.96 21.16
CA HIS A 130 10.55 5.94 21.61
C HIS A 130 9.75 7.07 20.94
N LEU A 131 10.27 8.30 20.99
CA LEU A 131 9.62 9.45 20.36
C LEU A 131 9.46 9.24 18.84
N TYR A 132 10.46 8.65 18.19
CA TYR A 132 10.39 8.33 16.76
C TYR A 132 9.32 7.28 16.49
N SER A 133 9.30 6.20 17.27
CA SER A 133 8.26 5.17 17.17
C SER A 133 6.87 5.77 17.32
N ILE A 134 6.66 6.65 18.30
CA ILE A 134 5.41 7.36 18.53
C ILE A 134 5.04 8.23 17.32
N GLU A 135 5.95 9.05 16.81
CA GLU A 135 5.69 9.93 15.66
C GLU A 135 5.31 9.14 14.40
N GLU A 136 6.04 8.09 14.05
CA GLU A 136 5.70 7.22 12.91
C GLU A 136 4.38 6.48 13.14
N GLY A 137 4.12 6.03 14.37
CA GLY A 137 2.88 5.37 14.75
C GLY A 137 1.66 6.26 14.61
N LEU A 138 1.74 7.50 15.06
CA LEU A 138 0.61 8.44 15.07
C LEU A 138 0.10 8.76 13.67
N LYS A 139 0.91 8.57 12.62
CA LYS A 139 0.48 8.67 11.22
C LYS A 139 -0.63 7.68 10.87
N CYS A 140 -0.89 6.66 11.70
CA CYS A 140 -2.05 5.79 11.54
C CYS A 140 -3.38 6.56 11.59
N LEU A 141 -3.43 7.68 12.31
CA LEU A 141 -4.61 8.54 12.42
C LEU A 141 -4.92 9.34 11.14
N VAL A 142 -4.08 9.27 10.11
CA VAL A 142 -4.35 9.89 8.80
C VAL A 142 -5.27 9.02 7.92
N TRP A 143 -5.65 7.83 8.39
CA TRP A 143 -6.54 6.88 7.70
C TRP A 143 -7.84 7.48 7.13
N PRO A 144 -8.49 8.52 7.70
CA PRO A 144 -9.72 9.09 7.12
C PRO A 144 -9.51 9.71 5.73
N THR A 145 -8.26 10.02 5.37
CA THR A 145 -7.89 10.63 4.09
C THR A 145 -7.48 9.62 3.03
N THR A 146 -7.36 8.33 3.39
CA THR A 146 -6.80 7.32 2.49
C THR A 146 -7.90 6.44 1.89
N PRO A 147 -7.74 5.97 0.65
CA PRO A 147 -8.71 5.09 -0.01
C PRO A 147 -8.72 3.66 0.56
N ALA A 148 -7.66 3.27 1.29
CA ALA A 148 -7.53 1.96 1.94
C ALA A 148 -7.18 2.10 3.44
N PRO A 149 -8.12 2.58 4.28
CA PRO A 149 -7.85 2.91 5.69
C PRO A 149 -7.23 1.78 6.51
N VAL A 150 -7.77 0.57 6.37
CA VAL A 150 -7.32 -0.60 7.16
C VAL A 150 -5.89 -0.99 6.79
N SER A 151 -5.52 -0.92 5.50
CA SER A 151 -4.15 -1.20 5.06
C SER A 151 -3.19 -0.15 5.60
N HIS A 152 -3.57 1.13 5.44
CA HIS A 152 -2.80 2.27 5.94
C HIS A 152 -2.48 2.13 7.43
N VAL A 153 -3.49 1.88 8.28
CA VAL A 153 -3.28 1.72 9.73
C VAL A 153 -2.31 0.57 10.02
N LYS A 154 -2.47 -0.59 9.37
CA LYS A 154 -1.59 -1.75 9.58
C LYS A 154 -0.15 -1.48 9.16
N GLU A 155 0.07 -0.70 8.11
CA GLU A 155 1.40 -0.37 7.62
C GLU A 155 2.19 0.48 8.62
N MET A 156 1.52 1.26 9.47
CA MET A 156 2.21 2.13 10.45
C MET A 156 2.91 1.33 11.57
N VAL A 157 2.46 0.11 11.85
CA VAL A 157 3.21 -0.81 12.72
C VAL A 157 4.59 -1.10 12.12
N ASN A 158 4.64 -1.32 10.81
CA ASN A 158 5.89 -1.63 10.11
C ASN A 158 6.80 -0.40 10.02
N ALA A 159 6.23 0.80 9.82
CA ALA A 159 6.97 2.06 9.81
C ALA A 159 7.71 2.31 11.14
N ALA A 160 7.06 2.01 12.27
CA ALA A 160 7.64 2.14 13.59
C ALA A 160 8.55 0.94 13.99
N GLN A 161 8.50 -0.18 13.27
CA GLN A 161 9.12 -1.45 13.68
C GLN A 161 10.65 -1.34 13.83
N PHE A 162 11.31 -0.59 12.96
CA PHE A 162 12.77 -0.40 13.05
C PHE A 162 13.18 0.24 14.39
N TYR A 163 12.44 1.27 14.83
CA TYR A 163 12.71 1.95 16.09
C TYR A 163 12.26 1.12 17.30
N ASN A 164 11.16 0.38 17.18
CA ASN A 164 10.74 -0.60 18.17
C ASN A 164 11.83 -1.65 18.43
N ASN A 165 12.47 -2.18 17.38
CA ASN A 165 13.58 -3.12 17.52
C ASN A 165 14.79 -2.47 18.20
N LYS A 166 15.08 -1.20 17.92
CA LYS A 166 16.15 -0.45 18.61
C LYS A 166 15.87 -0.28 20.09
N ILE A 167 14.62 0.01 20.48
CA ILE A 167 14.20 0.08 21.89
C ILE A 167 14.45 -1.27 22.57
N LEU A 168 13.95 -2.37 21.97
CA LEU A 168 14.17 -3.71 22.50
C LEU A 168 15.65 -4.04 22.65
N MET A 169 16.49 -3.66 21.67
CA MET A 169 17.93 -3.90 21.74
C MET A 169 18.65 -3.05 22.78
N ALA A 170 18.25 -1.79 22.97
CA ALA A 170 18.88 -0.89 23.93
C ALA A 170 18.58 -1.30 25.38
N TYR A 171 17.36 -1.79 25.66
CA TYR A 171 16.90 -2.04 27.02
C TYR A 171 16.87 -3.53 27.42
N LYS A 172 17.13 -4.49 26.51
CA LYS A 172 17.02 -5.95 26.80
C LYS A 172 17.80 -6.46 28.00
N ASN A 173 18.90 -5.79 28.37
CA ASN A 173 19.79 -6.19 29.47
C ASN A 173 19.77 -5.17 30.63
N THR A 174 18.70 -4.39 30.74
CA THR A 174 18.50 -3.40 31.80
C THR A 174 17.45 -3.88 32.81
N ASP A 175 17.46 -3.33 34.01
CA ASP A 175 16.42 -3.52 35.03
C ASP A 175 15.02 -3.09 34.53
N LYS A 176 14.96 -2.18 33.55
CA LYS A 176 13.73 -1.69 32.92
C LYS A 176 13.33 -2.45 31.65
N ALA A 177 13.96 -3.58 31.34
CA ALA A 177 13.73 -4.33 30.11
C ALA A 177 12.24 -4.63 29.85
N GLU A 178 11.51 -5.06 30.88
CA GLU A 178 10.10 -5.44 30.74
C GLU A 178 9.19 -4.24 30.54
N LEU A 179 9.53 -3.07 31.12
CA LEU A 179 8.78 -1.83 30.93
C LEU A 179 8.87 -1.35 29.47
N HIS A 180 10.09 -1.34 28.90
CA HIS A 180 10.31 -0.95 27.51
C HIS A 180 9.77 -1.99 26.51
N ARG A 181 9.81 -3.28 26.87
CA ARG A 181 9.13 -4.32 26.08
C ARG A 181 7.61 -4.14 26.09
N SER A 182 7.04 -3.81 27.25
CA SER A 182 5.60 -3.55 27.40
C SER A 182 5.17 -2.37 26.54
N PHE A 183 5.97 -1.29 26.47
CA PHE A 183 5.74 -0.18 25.55
C PHE A 183 5.63 -0.65 24.10
N VAL A 184 6.63 -1.39 23.61
CA VAL A 184 6.65 -1.86 22.20
C VAL A 184 5.47 -2.77 21.89
N ASN A 185 5.13 -3.69 22.79
CA ASN A 185 4.01 -4.61 22.61
C ASN A 185 2.66 -3.88 22.64
N GLN A 186 2.45 -3.01 23.63
CA GLN A 186 1.20 -2.26 23.77
C GLN A 186 1.01 -1.28 22.61
N PHE A 187 2.10 -0.65 22.16
CA PHE A 187 2.10 0.23 21.00
C PHE A 187 1.62 -0.50 19.74
N LYS A 188 2.17 -1.69 19.48
CA LYS A 188 1.74 -2.54 18.38
C LYS A 188 0.26 -2.93 18.50
N THR A 189 -0.16 -3.39 19.68
CA THR A 189 -1.56 -3.74 19.95
C THR A 189 -2.49 -2.56 19.69
N ALA A 190 -2.15 -1.36 20.13
CA ALA A 190 -2.98 -0.17 19.93
C ALA A 190 -3.23 0.11 18.43
N ILE A 191 -2.21 -0.02 17.58
CA ILE A 191 -2.38 0.21 16.13
C ILE A 191 -3.12 -0.97 15.47
N GLU A 192 -2.84 -2.22 15.85
CA GLU A 192 -3.52 -3.39 15.29
C GLU A 192 -5.02 -3.39 15.62
N GLU A 193 -5.39 -3.04 16.85
CA GLU A 193 -6.79 -2.92 17.28
C GLU A 193 -7.48 -1.69 16.67
N LEU A 194 -6.76 -0.61 16.37
CA LEU A 194 -7.30 0.48 15.55
C LEU A 194 -7.70 -0.02 14.16
N ALA A 195 -6.90 -0.89 13.55
CA ALA A 195 -7.23 -1.47 12.25
C ALA A 195 -8.47 -2.36 12.31
N VAL A 196 -8.71 -3.05 13.43
CA VAL A 196 -9.95 -3.82 13.67
C VAL A 196 -11.14 -2.87 13.75
N TYR A 197 -11.05 -1.81 14.57
CA TYR A 197 -12.08 -0.77 14.66
C TYR A 197 -12.40 -0.13 13.30
N VAL A 198 -11.37 0.32 12.57
CA VAL A 198 -11.54 0.95 11.25
C VAL A 198 -12.16 -0.04 10.27
N LYS A 199 -11.81 -1.33 10.32
CA LYS A 199 -12.42 -2.35 9.46
C LYS A 199 -13.91 -2.53 9.76
N GLU A 200 -14.30 -2.48 11.02
CA GLU A 200 -15.69 -2.69 11.44
C GLU A 200 -16.60 -1.51 11.11
N TYR A 201 -16.14 -0.27 11.37
CA TYR A 201 -16.98 0.93 11.26
C TYR A 201 -16.69 1.79 10.03
N HIS A 202 -15.51 1.67 9.42
CA HIS A 202 -14.97 2.63 8.45
C HIS A 202 -14.17 1.99 7.30
N MET A 203 -14.57 0.77 6.89
CA MET A 203 -13.80 -0.07 5.96
C MET A 203 -13.43 0.61 4.63
N SER A 204 -14.33 1.45 4.10
CA SER A 204 -14.18 2.15 2.82
C SER A 204 -13.91 3.65 2.97
N GLY A 205 -13.42 4.08 4.13
CA GLY A 205 -13.22 5.48 4.50
C GLY A 205 -14.09 5.88 5.68
N LEU A 206 -13.87 7.10 6.17
CA LEU A 206 -14.64 7.65 7.29
C LEU A 206 -16.13 7.67 6.93
N ALA A 207 -16.95 7.01 7.75
CA ALA A 207 -18.38 6.84 7.51
C ALA A 207 -19.13 8.08 8.00
N TRP A 208 -19.80 8.77 7.07
CA TRP A 208 -20.58 9.98 7.35
C TRP A 208 -22.08 9.67 7.42
N ASN A 209 -22.82 10.45 8.21
CA ASN A 209 -24.26 10.32 8.31
C ASN A 209 -24.97 10.99 7.12
N ALA A 210 -25.30 10.18 6.11
CA ALA A 210 -26.01 10.65 4.91
C ALA A 210 -27.40 11.25 5.19
N LYS A 211 -28.02 10.92 6.32
CA LYS A 211 -29.36 11.39 6.71
C LYS A 211 -29.32 12.69 7.52
N ALA A 212 -28.15 13.19 7.91
CA ALA A 212 -28.04 14.40 8.71
C ALA A 212 -28.55 15.65 7.97
N SER A 213 -29.08 16.62 8.71
CA SER A 213 -29.54 17.89 8.15
C SER A 213 -28.38 18.84 7.82
N GLN A 214 -27.31 18.78 8.61
CA GLN A 214 -26.15 19.66 8.47
C GLN A 214 -24.97 18.96 7.79
N VAL A 215 -24.24 19.71 6.97
CA VAL A 215 -22.94 19.29 6.41
C VAL A 215 -21.86 19.60 7.44
N ALA A 216 -20.93 18.68 7.63
CA ALA A 216 -19.83 18.88 8.56
C ALA A 216 -19.00 20.12 8.19
N SER A 217 -18.50 20.81 9.19
CA SER A 217 -17.61 21.96 9.02
C SER A 217 -16.67 22.08 10.20
N ALA A 218 -15.56 22.79 10.03
CA ALA A 218 -14.64 23.09 11.12
C ALA A 218 -15.35 23.86 12.25
N ALA A 219 -16.26 24.77 11.90
CA ALA A 219 -17.06 25.52 12.87
C ALA A 219 -17.96 24.61 13.73
N LEU A 220 -18.54 23.55 13.15
CA LEU A 220 -19.33 22.58 13.91
C LEU A 220 -18.45 21.79 14.90
N LEU A 221 -17.24 21.42 14.48
CA LEU A 221 -16.26 20.74 15.35
C LEU A 221 -15.87 21.62 16.55
N GLU A 222 -15.73 22.93 16.36
CA GLU A 222 -15.42 23.89 17.41
C GLU A 222 -16.61 24.17 18.34
N SER A 223 -17.82 24.26 17.79
CA SER A 223 -19.06 24.53 18.55
C SER A 223 -19.48 23.40 19.50
N GLY A 224 -19.04 22.16 19.26
CA GLY A 224 -19.23 21.03 20.18
C GLY A 224 -18.41 21.11 21.48
N SER A 225 -17.60 22.17 21.64
CA SER A 225 -16.71 22.40 22.78
C SER A 225 -17.25 23.43 23.79
N SER A 226 -18.45 23.96 23.60
CA SER A 226 -19.04 24.97 24.50
C SER A 226 -20.41 24.52 25.01
N GLU A 227 -20.54 24.45 26.33
CA GLU A 227 -21.80 24.29 27.03
C GLU A 227 -22.84 25.33 26.59
N ALA A 228 -24.06 24.82 26.36
CA ALA A 228 -25.37 25.45 26.39
C ALA A 228 -25.50 26.97 26.15
N SER A 229 -26.25 27.33 25.09
CA SER A 229 -27.26 28.39 25.16
C SER A 229 -28.32 28.20 24.06
N SER A 230 -29.56 28.14 24.52
CA SER A 230 -30.81 27.89 23.79
C SER A 230 -31.18 28.95 22.75
N SER A 231 -31.82 28.54 21.65
CA SER A 231 -33.20 28.96 21.36
C SER A 231 -33.83 28.14 20.21
N SER A 232 -35.12 27.88 20.42
CA SER A 232 -36.02 26.99 19.70
C SER A 232 -36.57 27.57 18.39
N SER A 233 -36.90 26.69 17.44
CA SER A 233 -38.24 26.65 16.82
C SER A 233 -38.46 25.37 16.01
N VAL A 234 -39.47 24.59 16.40
CA VAL A 234 -40.12 23.52 15.59
C VAL A 234 -41.54 24.02 15.25
N PRO A 235 -42.19 23.52 14.19
CA PRO A 235 -43.11 22.39 14.43
C PRO A 235 -43.20 21.31 13.31
N SER A 236 -43.21 20.06 13.81
CA SER A 236 -44.00 18.85 13.52
C SER A 236 -44.67 18.56 12.15
N SER A 237 -44.39 17.35 11.63
CA SER A 237 -45.36 16.28 11.30
C SER A 237 -44.54 15.08 10.76
N GLY A 238 -44.54 13.86 11.30
CA GLY A 238 -45.66 12.92 11.45
C GLY A 238 -45.38 11.70 10.54
N GLY A 239 -45.24 10.49 11.08
CA GLY A 239 -45.16 9.26 10.28
C GLY A 239 -44.26 8.16 10.84
N ALA A 240 -44.91 7.12 11.37
CA ALA A 240 -44.32 5.90 11.91
C ALA A 240 -43.46 5.11 10.92
N GLY A 241 -42.55 4.29 11.48
CA GLY A 241 -41.51 3.58 10.74
C GLY A 241 -41.93 2.27 10.08
N VAL A 242 -41.04 1.81 9.18
CA VAL A 242 -40.85 0.42 8.74
C VAL A 242 -39.36 0.28 8.33
N PRO A 243 -38.66 -0.84 8.64
CA PRO A 243 -37.25 -1.04 8.30
C PRO A 243 -37.05 -1.44 6.81
N PRO A 244 -35.90 -1.12 6.18
CA PRO A 244 -35.65 -1.54 4.80
C PRO A 244 -35.13 -2.99 4.72
N PRO A 245 -35.58 -3.78 3.72
CA PRO A 245 -35.22 -5.18 3.51
C PRO A 245 -33.89 -5.38 2.73
N PRO A 246 -33.33 -6.61 2.71
CA PRO A 246 -32.11 -6.96 1.98
C PRO A 246 -32.36 -7.12 0.47
N SER A 247 -31.60 -6.41 -0.37
CA SER A 247 -31.68 -6.54 -1.83
C SER A 247 -30.87 -7.75 -2.32
N LYS A 248 -31.56 -8.76 -2.87
CA LYS A 248 -31.00 -9.79 -3.76
C LYS A 248 -31.21 -9.39 -5.22
N MET A 249 -30.21 -9.73 -6.04
CA MET A 249 -30.22 -10.11 -7.47
C MET A 249 -31.27 -9.48 -8.40
N VAL A 250 -30.79 -8.81 -9.45
CA VAL A 250 -31.54 -8.63 -10.71
C VAL A 250 -30.78 -9.29 -11.85
N ASN A 251 -31.51 -10.09 -12.61
CA ASN A 251 -31.14 -10.79 -13.83
C ASN A 251 -31.17 -9.80 -15.00
N VAL A 252 -30.20 -9.86 -15.93
CA VAL A 252 -30.27 -9.12 -17.20
C VAL A 252 -30.32 -10.11 -18.36
N SER A 253 -31.21 -9.77 -19.28
CA SER A 253 -31.92 -10.62 -20.22
C SER A 253 -31.11 -11.22 -21.37
N GLN A 254 -31.75 -12.23 -21.91
CA GLN A 254 -31.35 -13.19 -22.91
C GLN A 254 -31.55 -12.63 -24.33
N ASP A 255 -30.78 -11.61 -24.72
CA ASP A 255 -30.89 -10.98 -26.06
C ASP A 255 -29.56 -10.78 -26.80
N PHE A 256 -28.44 -11.28 -26.28
CA PHE A 256 -27.14 -11.23 -26.98
C PHE A 256 -26.70 -12.56 -27.59
N VAL A 257 -27.45 -13.65 -27.35
CA VAL A 257 -27.04 -15.02 -27.75
C VAL A 257 -27.56 -15.45 -29.13
N ASN A 258 -28.30 -14.61 -29.84
CA ASN A 258 -28.99 -14.98 -31.10
C ASN A 258 -28.43 -14.33 -32.37
N SER A 259 -27.22 -13.79 -32.35
CA SER A 259 -26.55 -13.43 -33.60
C SER A 259 -25.14 -13.99 -33.62
N LEU A 260 -24.79 -14.63 -34.74
CA LEU A 260 -23.49 -15.25 -35.07
C LEU A 260 -23.43 -16.78 -34.85
N LYS A 261 -24.44 -17.50 -35.34
CA LYS A 261 -24.21 -18.76 -36.07
C LYS A 261 -25.00 -18.74 -37.37
N SER A 262 -24.28 -18.51 -38.47
CA SER A 262 -24.39 -19.20 -39.76
C SER A 262 -23.95 -18.29 -40.90
N SER A 263 -22.76 -18.53 -41.46
CA SER A 263 -22.59 -18.77 -42.90
C SER A 263 -21.11 -18.97 -43.24
N SER A 264 -20.86 -20.08 -43.91
CA SER A 264 -19.60 -20.60 -44.40
C SER A 264 -19.22 -20.04 -45.78
N ASP A 265 -17.91 -19.92 -46.00
CA ASP A 265 -17.12 -20.43 -47.14
C ASP A 265 -16.53 -19.49 -48.24
N SER A 266 -15.26 -19.82 -48.55
CA SER A 266 -14.48 -19.69 -49.81
C SER A 266 -13.76 -18.38 -50.26
N SER A 267 -12.42 -18.40 -50.06
CA SER A 267 -11.28 -18.23 -51.00
C SER A 267 -11.09 -17.00 -51.92
N SER A 268 -9.95 -16.29 -51.77
CA SER A 268 -8.76 -16.28 -52.68
C SER A 268 -8.00 -14.92 -52.70
N GLY A 269 -6.65 -14.94 -52.68
CA GLY A 269 -5.79 -13.78 -52.99
C GLY A 269 -4.48 -13.67 -52.19
N SER A 270 -3.35 -13.98 -52.85
CA SER A 270 -2.00 -14.25 -52.31
C SER A 270 -1.08 -13.03 -52.05
N SER A 271 -0.30 -13.07 -50.97
CA SER A 271 1.18 -12.86 -50.89
C SER A 271 1.62 -13.04 -49.42
N GLY A 272 2.65 -13.75 -48.97
CA GLY A 272 3.75 -14.50 -49.57
C GLY A 272 5.01 -14.24 -48.74
N SER A 273 5.26 -15.01 -47.65
CA SER A 273 6.60 -15.20 -47.01
C SER A 273 6.63 -16.11 -45.76
N ALA A 274 5.51 -16.44 -45.10
CA ALA A 274 5.56 -17.26 -43.87
C ALA A 274 5.13 -18.72 -44.06
N GLY A 275 4.27 -19.01 -45.05
CA GLY A 275 3.66 -20.34 -45.22
C GLY A 275 4.60 -21.45 -45.72
N ALA A 276 5.66 -21.10 -46.46
CA ALA A 276 6.62 -22.08 -46.97
C ALA A 276 7.46 -22.73 -45.86
N LEU A 277 7.74 -22.00 -44.78
CA LEU A 277 8.54 -22.48 -43.65
C LEU A 277 7.78 -23.53 -42.81
N PHE A 278 6.47 -23.35 -42.66
CA PHE A 278 5.63 -24.27 -41.88
C PHE A 278 5.28 -25.56 -42.63
N ALA A 279 5.22 -25.51 -43.97
CA ALA A 279 5.06 -26.71 -44.79
C ALA A 279 6.29 -27.64 -44.78
N GLU A 280 7.51 -27.07 -44.67
CA GLU A 280 8.75 -27.84 -44.59
C GLU A 280 8.97 -28.48 -43.21
N ILE A 281 8.48 -27.84 -42.15
CA ILE A 281 8.52 -28.40 -40.79
C ILE A 281 7.49 -29.54 -40.62
N ALA A 282 6.31 -29.41 -41.25
CA ALA A 282 5.24 -30.41 -41.15
C ALA A 282 5.52 -31.72 -41.92
N SER A 283 6.40 -31.71 -42.92
CA SER A 283 6.76 -32.90 -43.71
C SER A 283 7.81 -33.80 -43.05
N ARG A 284 8.48 -33.35 -41.99
CA ARG A 284 9.48 -34.13 -41.23
C ARG A 284 8.85 -34.79 -40.00
N LYS A 285 7.94 -35.73 -40.24
CA LYS A 285 7.08 -36.26 -39.17
C LYS A 285 7.77 -37.19 -38.15
N ASP A 286 9.00 -37.66 -38.36
CA ASP A 286 9.64 -38.62 -37.41
C ASP A 286 11.18 -38.54 -37.27
N ASN A 287 11.86 -37.43 -37.60
CA ASN A 287 13.33 -37.34 -37.45
C ASN A 287 13.86 -35.94 -37.08
N ALA A 288 13.27 -35.30 -36.07
CA ALA A 288 13.61 -33.93 -35.65
C ALA A 288 14.90 -33.79 -34.78
N SER A 289 15.81 -34.78 -34.78
CA SER A 289 17.08 -34.69 -34.03
C SER A 289 18.35 -34.85 -34.87
N VAL A 290 18.25 -35.16 -36.17
CA VAL A 290 19.41 -35.27 -37.05
C VAL A 290 19.78 -33.89 -37.58
N GLY A 291 20.47 -33.09 -36.76
CA GLY A 291 20.97 -31.78 -37.17
C GLY A 291 21.41 -30.83 -36.05
N LEU A 292 21.01 -31.08 -34.80
CA LEU A 292 21.49 -30.28 -33.67
C LEU A 292 22.70 -30.95 -33.00
N LYS A 293 23.79 -30.20 -32.82
CA LYS A 293 24.94 -30.65 -32.02
C LYS A 293 24.50 -30.81 -30.56
N HIS A 294 24.54 -32.04 -30.04
CA HIS A 294 24.27 -32.30 -28.63
C HIS A 294 25.45 -31.91 -27.74
N VAL A 295 25.15 -31.20 -26.65
CA VAL A 295 26.11 -30.86 -25.60
C VAL A 295 26.36 -32.08 -24.72
N THR A 296 27.59 -32.59 -24.73
CA THR A 296 28.02 -33.76 -23.94
C THR A 296 28.24 -33.39 -22.46
N LYS A 297 28.23 -34.40 -21.58
CA LYS A 297 28.18 -34.24 -20.11
C LYS A 297 29.39 -33.45 -19.57
N ASP A 298 30.52 -33.61 -20.22
CA ASP A 298 31.82 -32.93 -20.07
C ASP A 298 31.80 -31.42 -20.37
N MET A 299 30.81 -30.93 -21.11
CA MET A 299 30.65 -29.49 -21.39
C MET A 299 29.84 -28.74 -20.33
N LYS A 300 29.32 -29.42 -19.30
CA LYS A 300 28.61 -28.79 -18.19
C LYS A 300 29.62 -28.38 -17.11
N THR A 301 29.55 -27.14 -16.65
CA THR A 301 30.46 -26.50 -15.68
C THR A 301 30.63 -27.24 -14.34
N LYS A 302 29.71 -28.15 -13.99
CA LYS A 302 29.80 -29.01 -12.80
C LYS A 302 30.67 -30.27 -12.97
N TYR A 303 31.14 -30.56 -14.19
CA TYR A 303 31.95 -31.75 -14.51
C TYR A 303 33.32 -31.39 -15.12
N GLN A 304 33.71 -30.11 -15.16
CA GLN A 304 35.06 -29.69 -15.53
C GLN A 304 35.95 -29.68 -14.28
N THR A 305 36.73 -30.74 -14.05
CA THR A 305 37.68 -30.85 -12.92
C THR A 305 39.09 -30.32 -13.20
N ASP A 306 39.39 -29.91 -14.45
CA ASP A 306 40.78 -29.61 -14.86
C ASP A 306 40.97 -28.16 -15.35
N LYS A 307 40.66 -27.16 -14.51
CA LYS A 307 41.20 -25.80 -14.69
C LYS A 307 41.87 -25.31 -13.41
N PRO A 308 43.16 -24.92 -13.47
CA PRO A 308 43.87 -24.41 -12.30
C PRO A 308 43.32 -23.03 -11.89
N PRO A 309 43.29 -22.72 -10.59
CA PRO A 309 42.77 -21.46 -10.09
C PRO A 309 43.69 -20.30 -10.48
N ALA A 310 43.10 -19.19 -10.93
CA ALA A 310 43.81 -17.92 -11.06
C ALA A 310 44.23 -17.45 -9.65
N VAL A 311 45.54 -17.32 -9.47
CA VAL A 311 46.22 -16.98 -8.23
C VAL A 311 46.01 -15.49 -7.93
N VAL A 312 45.58 -15.18 -6.70
CA VAL A 312 45.75 -13.85 -6.08
C VAL A 312 46.57 -14.04 -4.79
N PRO A 313 47.67 -13.30 -4.55
CA PRO A 313 48.62 -13.65 -3.48
C PRO A 313 48.17 -13.22 -2.06
N GLY A 314 48.12 -14.21 -1.16
CA GLY A 314 48.58 -14.23 0.24
C GLY A 314 48.22 -13.15 1.26
N THR A 315 47.61 -13.55 2.39
CA THR A 315 48.34 -13.83 3.66
C THR A 315 47.49 -14.62 4.69
N THR A 316 47.96 -15.85 4.98
CA THR A 316 48.05 -16.60 6.27
C THR A 316 46.81 -17.04 7.10
N SER A 317 46.44 -18.33 6.94
CA SER A 317 46.25 -19.46 7.94
C SER A 317 45.42 -19.25 9.23
N LYS A 318 44.51 -20.13 9.73
CA LYS A 318 44.28 -21.61 9.75
C LYS A 318 42.93 -21.87 10.53
N PRO A 319 42.53 -23.10 10.91
CA PRO A 319 41.97 -24.24 10.17
C PRO A 319 40.42 -24.37 10.22
N THR A 320 39.93 -25.15 9.27
CA THR A 320 38.57 -25.65 9.03
C THR A 320 37.88 -26.26 10.26
N THR A 321 36.73 -25.71 10.64
CA THR A 321 35.66 -26.46 11.32
C THR A 321 34.44 -26.47 10.39
N THR A 322 33.98 -27.68 10.09
CA THR A 322 32.77 -27.99 9.33
C THR A 322 31.59 -27.18 9.84
N THR A 323 31.15 -26.19 9.07
CA THR A 323 29.81 -25.63 9.18
C THR A 323 29.20 -25.66 7.80
N SER A 324 28.08 -26.37 7.73
CA SER A 324 27.13 -26.35 6.63
C SER A 324 26.94 -24.92 6.13
N THR A 325 27.10 -24.73 4.82
CA THR A 325 26.62 -23.54 4.13
C THR A 325 25.15 -23.37 4.46
N ALA A 326 24.86 -22.47 5.38
CA ALA A 326 23.53 -21.94 5.60
C ALA A 326 23.09 -21.37 4.25
N GLY A 327 22.14 -22.05 3.61
CA GLY A 327 21.49 -21.56 2.42
C GLY A 327 20.97 -20.16 2.69
N ASN A 328 21.18 -19.27 1.71
CA ASN A 328 20.54 -17.96 1.67
C ASN A 328 19.12 -18.09 2.21
N ALA A 329 18.85 -17.41 3.33
CA ALA A 329 17.53 -17.36 3.92
C ALA A 329 16.56 -16.86 2.83
N GLN A 330 15.73 -17.76 2.30
CA GLN A 330 14.63 -17.39 1.40
C GLN A 330 13.78 -16.36 2.15
N LYS A 331 13.83 -15.10 1.72
CA LYS A 331 12.83 -14.09 2.09
C LYS A 331 11.46 -14.74 1.89
N LYS A 332 10.62 -14.73 2.93
CA LYS A 332 9.24 -15.22 2.87
C LYS A 332 8.55 -14.58 1.65
N ARG A 333 8.32 -15.38 0.61
CA ARG A 333 7.63 -14.98 -0.62
C ARG A 333 6.13 -15.04 -0.31
N GLY A 334 5.39 -13.96 -0.56
CA GLY A 334 3.93 -14.00 -0.53
C GLY A 334 3.39 -14.96 -1.59
N THR A 335 2.11 -15.31 -1.49
CA THR A 335 1.47 -16.20 -2.46
C THR A 335 1.35 -15.49 -3.82
N PRO A 336 1.80 -16.10 -4.93
CA PRO A 336 1.61 -15.54 -6.26
C PRO A 336 0.12 -15.28 -6.54
N LYS A 337 -0.20 -14.08 -7.03
CA LYS A 337 -1.54 -13.73 -7.48
C LYS A 337 -1.50 -13.26 -8.93
N PHE A 338 -2.51 -13.66 -9.66
CA PHE A 338 -2.77 -13.22 -11.02
C PHE A 338 -4.28 -13.25 -11.25
N GLU A 339 -4.97 -12.23 -10.76
CA GLU A 339 -6.43 -12.17 -10.79
C GLU A 339 -6.93 -10.73 -10.76
N ARG A 340 -8.20 -10.53 -11.07
CA ARG A 340 -8.87 -9.26 -10.80
C ARG A 340 -9.32 -9.22 -9.36
N ASP A 341 -9.36 -8.02 -8.79
CA ASP A 341 -9.99 -7.77 -7.52
C ASP A 341 -11.49 -8.09 -7.56
N SER A 342 -12.13 -8.17 -6.38
CA SER A 342 -13.55 -8.48 -6.25
C SER A 342 -14.46 -7.46 -6.94
N SER A 343 -13.97 -6.25 -7.21
CA SER A 343 -14.71 -5.23 -7.96
C SER A 343 -14.58 -5.36 -9.48
N GLY A 344 -13.62 -6.15 -9.97
CA GLY A 344 -13.29 -6.29 -11.39
C GLY A 344 -12.61 -5.05 -12.00
N LYS A 345 -12.26 -4.05 -11.19
CA LYS A 345 -11.63 -2.79 -11.65
C LYS A 345 -10.11 -2.83 -11.60
N LYS A 346 -9.51 -3.77 -10.86
CA LYS A 346 -8.05 -3.80 -10.66
C LYS A 346 -7.50 -5.18 -10.93
N TRP A 347 -6.56 -5.28 -11.85
CA TRP A 347 -5.72 -6.46 -12.04
C TRP A 347 -4.60 -6.47 -10.99
N GLN A 348 -4.44 -7.60 -10.30
CA GLN A 348 -3.41 -7.84 -9.30
C GLN A 348 -2.45 -8.92 -9.80
N VAL A 349 -1.21 -8.50 -10.07
CA VAL A 349 -0.09 -9.40 -10.39
C VAL A 349 0.90 -9.31 -9.24
N GLU A 350 0.83 -10.22 -8.28
CA GLU A 350 1.61 -10.11 -7.04
C GLU A 350 2.52 -11.31 -6.86
N TRP A 351 3.71 -11.08 -6.29
CA TRP A 351 4.63 -12.15 -5.83
C TRP A 351 5.05 -13.18 -6.88
N GLN A 352 4.92 -12.83 -8.16
CA GLN A 352 5.37 -13.67 -9.27
C GLN A 352 6.88 -13.79 -9.26
N SER A 353 7.41 -14.95 -9.67
CA SER A 353 8.83 -15.06 -9.90
C SER A 353 9.22 -16.18 -10.84
N GLY A 354 10.05 -15.84 -11.83
CA GLY A 354 10.40 -16.69 -12.97
C GLY A 354 9.25 -16.88 -13.97
N ALA A 355 8.21 -16.04 -13.92
CA ALA A 355 7.02 -16.16 -14.75
C ALA A 355 7.12 -15.20 -15.95
N HIS A 356 7.18 -15.72 -17.18
CA HIS A 356 7.41 -14.90 -18.38
C HIS A 356 6.25 -14.95 -19.41
N ASP A 357 5.18 -15.65 -19.08
CA ASP A 357 4.04 -15.94 -19.94
C ASP A 357 2.73 -15.32 -19.42
N LEU A 358 2.82 -14.35 -18.51
CA LEU A 358 1.65 -13.69 -17.93
C LEU A 358 1.03 -12.72 -18.94
N LYS A 359 -0.26 -12.92 -19.25
CA LYS A 359 -0.99 -12.11 -20.23
C LYS A 359 -2.32 -11.61 -19.68
N ILE A 360 -2.51 -10.29 -19.70
CA ILE A 360 -3.76 -9.63 -19.37
C ILE A 360 -4.39 -9.15 -20.67
N THR A 361 -5.38 -9.91 -21.17
CA THR A 361 -6.06 -9.62 -22.44
C THR A 361 -7.47 -9.05 -22.25
N ASP A 362 -8.13 -9.36 -21.13
CA ASP A 362 -9.43 -8.79 -20.74
C ASP A 362 -9.22 -7.46 -20.01
N THR A 363 -8.98 -6.40 -20.78
CA THR A 363 -8.75 -5.04 -20.26
C THR A 363 -9.89 -4.09 -20.62
N ALA A 364 -10.12 -3.10 -19.75
CA ALA A 364 -11.02 -1.99 -20.00
C ALA A 364 -10.41 -0.66 -19.55
N ILE A 365 -10.85 0.43 -20.20
CA ILE A 365 -10.32 1.80 -20.00
C ILE A 365 -10.41 2.27 -18.54
N GLY A 366 -11.41 1.80 -17.79
CA GLY A 366 -11.58 2.12 -16.38
C GLY A 366 -10.82 1.22 -15.40
N GLN A 367 -10.07 0.23 -15.90
CA GLN A 367 -9.34 -0.72 -15.08
C GLN A 367 -7.89 -0.28 -14.84
N SER A 368 -7.33 -0.72 -13.72
CA SER A 368 -5.95 -0.46 -13.33
C SER A 368 -5.17 -1.77 -13.24
N VAL A 369 -3.88 -1.77 -13.58
CA VAL A 369 -3.00 -2.93 -13.37
C VAL A 369 -2.00 -2.61 -12.28
N TYR A 370 -1.93 -3.48 -11.28
CA TYR A 370 -1.01 -3.36 -10.15
C TYR A 370 -0.12 -4.58 -10.07
N ILE A 371 1.18 -4.34 -10.23
CA ILE A 371 2.21 -5.38 -10.29
C ILE A 371 3.08 -5.18 -9.06
N TYR A 372 2.99 -6.10 -8.12
CA TYR A 372 3.59 -5.95 -6.80
C TYR A 372 4.58 -7.07 -6.50
N GLN A 373 5.78 -6.69 -6.07
CA GLN A 373 6.76 -7.62 -5.51
C GLN A 373 7.10 -8.80 -6.45
N CYS A 374 7.02 -8.58 -7.75
CA CYS A 374 7.40 -9.57 -8.77
C CYS A 374 8.92 -9.58 -8.96
N ASN A 375 9.50 -10.75 -9.21
CA ASN A 375 10.95 -10.91 -9.37
C ASN A 375 11.27 -11.79 -10.57
N ASP A 376 11.97 -11.26 -11.57
CA ASP A 376 12.26 -12.00 -12.81
C ASP A 376 10.93 -12.42 -13.47
N THR A 377 10.19 -11.44 -13.98
CA THR A 377 8.80 -11.64 -14.44
C THR A 377 8.53 -10.81 -15.69
N MET A 378 7.77 -11.35 -16.64
CA MET A 378 7.28 -10.62 -17.81
C MET A 378 5.76 -10.65 -17.86
N VAL A 379 5.13 -9.48 -18.02
CA VAL A 379 3.68 -9.32 -18.13
C VAL A 379 3.33 -8.58 -19.42
N GLU A 380 2.51 -9.20 -20.27
CA GLU A 380 1.93 -8.57 -21.45
C GLU A 380 0.51 -8.07 -21.14
N ILE A 381 0.24 -6.79 -21.39
CA ILE A 381 -1.03 -6.11 -21.11
C ILE A 381 -1.59 -5.60 -22.44
N THR A 382 -2.57 -6.31 -22.98
CA THR A 382 -3.20 -5.98 -24.27
C THR A 382 -4.40 -5.07 -24.05
N GLY A 383 -4.57 -4.08 -24.91
CA GLY A 383 -5.66 -3.10 -24.85
C GLY A 383 -5.33 -1.86 -24.02
N LYS A 384 -6.37 -1.09 -23.69
CA LYS A 384 -6.22 0.23 -23.04
C LYS A 384 -6.76 0.19 -21.62
N VAL A 385 -5.88 0.47 -20.66
CA VAL A 385 -6.20 0.54 -19.22
C VAL A 385 -6.06 1.97 -18.70
N ASN A 386 -6.61 2.26 -17.53
CA ASN A 386 -6.50 3.57 -16.90
C ASN A 386 -5.05 3.86 -16.52
N ASN A 387 -4.48 3.05 -15.64
CA ASN A 387 -3.10 3.19 -15.15
C ASN A 387 -2.43 1.83 -14.93
N ILE A 388 -1.09 1.86 -14.87
CA ILE A 388 -0.27 0.70 -14.53
C ILE A 388 0.75 1.12 -13.48
N VAL A 389 0.88 0.33 -12.41
CA VAL A 389 1.84 0.57 -11.34
C VAL A 389 2.67 -0.68 -11.11
N LEU A 390 3.99 -0.53 -11.16
CA LEU A 390 4.95 -1.50 -10.67
C LEU A 390 5.44 -1.02 -9.30
N ASP A 391 5.24 -1.83 -8.27
CA ASP A 391 5.72 -1.54 -6.91
C ASP A 391 6.57 -2.71 -6.39
N LYS A 392 7.78 -2.41 -5.89
CA LYS A 392 8.70 -3.41 -5.33
C LYS A 392 9.11 -4.54 -6.29
N CYS A 393 9.00 -4.31 -7.59
CA CYS A 393 9.40 -5.28 -8.59
C CYS A 393 10.92 -5.27 -8.81
N THR A 394 11.49 -6.44 -9.10
CA THR A 394 12.91 -6.61 -9.45
C THR A 394 13.03 -7.40 -10.73
N LYS A 395 13.86 -6.97 -11.70
CA LYS A 395 14.02 -7.67 -12.99
C LYS A 395 12.67 -7.97 -13.67
N THR A 396 11.73 -7.04 -13.57
CA THR A 396 10.38 -7.23 -14.13
C THR A 396 10.23 -6.41 -15.40
N CYS A 397 9.74 -7.05 -16.45
CA CYS A 397 9.45 -6.42 -17.73
C CYS A 397 7.93 -6.37 -17.94
N ILE A 398 7.42 -5.24 -18.40
CA ILE A 398 6.04 -5.14 -18.87
C ILE A 398 6.00 -4.67 -20.32
N VAL A 399 5.09 -5.26 -21.08
CA VAL A 399 4.76 -4.83 -22.44
C VAL A 399 3.29 -4.46 -22.45
N LEU A 400 2.97 -3.24 -22.86
CA LEU A 400 1.61 -2.71 -22.81
C LEU A 400 1.21 -2.06 -24.13
N ASP A 401 -0.08 -2.07 -24.45
CA ASP A 401 -0.59 -1.31 -25.59
C ASP A 401 -0.78 0.16 -25.23
N SER A 402 -1.73 0.52 -24.36
CA SER A 402 -1.96 1.94 -24.02
C SER A 402 -2.46 2.16 -22.60
N VAL A 403 -2.14 3.33 -22.04
CA VAL A 403 -2.70 3.83 -20.77
C VAL A 403 -3.41 5.16 -20.96
N VAL A 404 -4.42 5.42 -20.13
CA VAL A 404 -5.14 6.71 -20.12
C VAL A 404 -4.38 7.75 -19.31
N SER A 405 -3.93 7.39 -18.10
CA SER A 405 -3.31 8.33 -17.17
C SER A 405 -1.80 8.24 -17.17
N GLY A 406 -1.23 7.05 -16.98
CA GLY A 406 0.21 6.89 -16.91
C GLY A 406 0.69 5.58 -16.33
N ILE A 407 2.02 5.47 -16.29
CA ILE A 407 2.77 4.32 -15.79
C ILE A 407 3.61 4.79 -14.60
N GLU A 408 3.62 4.02 -13.52
CA GLU A 408 4.38 4.34 -12.31
C GLU A 408 5.32 3.18 -11.97
N LEU A 409 6.60 3.48 -11.78
CA LEU A 409 7.58 2.56 -11.20
C LEU A 409 7.93 3.11 -9.82
N VAL A 410 7.63 2.32 -8.78
CA VAL A 410 7.81 2.72 -7.39
C VAL A 410 8.64 1.67 -6.67
N ASN A 411 9.77 2.08 -6.09
CA ASN A 411 10.60 1.18 -5.30
C ASN A 411 11.05 -0.09 -6.07
N CYS A 412 11.30 0.07 -7.37
CA CYS A 412 11.66 -1.02 -8.28
C CYS A 412 13.18 -1.15 -8.45
N GLN A 413 13.63 -2.28 -9.00
CA GLN A 413 15.02 -2.48 -9.38
C GLN A 413 15.16 -3.22 -10.71
N SER A 414 15.97 -2.69 -11.63
CA SER A 414 16.24 -3.28 -12.96
C SER A 414 14.96 -3.65 -13.72
N CYS A 415 13.98 -2.74 -13.78
CA CYS A 415 12.71 -3.00 -14.46
C CYS A 415 12.69 -2.40 -15.88
N GLN A 416 11.89 -3.00 -16.74
CA GLN A 416 11.72 -2.57 -18.13
C GLN A 416 10.25 -2.35 -18.45
N VAL A 417 9.95 -1.31 -19.23
CA VAL A 417 8.61 -0.99 -19.69
C VAL A 417 8.63 -0.77 -21.18
N GLN A 418 7.80 -1.47 -21.93
CA GLN A 418 7.63 -1.26 -23.36
C GLN A 418 6.21 -0.83 -23.69
N VAL A 419 6.07 0.41 -24.15
CA VAL A 419 4.80 0.99 -24.59
C VAL A 419 4.67 0.80 -26.09
N ARG A 420 3.60 0.15 -26.56
CA ARG A 420 3.32 -0.01 -28.00
C ARG A 420 2.50 1.15 -28.58
N GLY A 421 1.59 1.73 -27.79
CA GLY A 421 0.68 2.82 -28.17
C GLY A 421 0.84 4.06 -27.28
N ALA A 422 -0.26 4.66 -26.83
CA ALA A 422 -0.24 5.92 -26.10
C ALA A 422 0.03 5.77 -24.59
N ALA A 423 0.91 6.61 -24.06
CA ALA A 423 1.18 6.77 -22.63
C ALA A 423 1.55 8.23 -22.31
N PRO A 424 0.66 9.02 -21.68
CA PRO A 424 0.89 10.46 -21.55
C PRO A 424 1.82 10.85 -20.39
N THR A 425 1.92 10.02 -19.35
CA THR A 425 2.79 10.30 -18.19
C THR A 425 3.52 9.03 -17.73
N LEU A 426 4.78 9.19 -17.35
CA LEU A 426 5.62 8.18 -16.72
C LEU A 426 6.18 8.77 -15.41
N SER A 427 6.03 8.05 -14.31
CA SER A 427 6.62 8.42 -13.01
C SER A 427 7.59 7.32 -12.56
N ILE A 428 8.81 7.71 -12.20
CA ILE A 428 9.85 6.81 -11.71
C ILE A 428 10.29 7.30 -10.33
N ASP A 429 9.76 6.69 -9.28
CA ASP A 429 10.05 7.03 -7.89
C ASP A 429 10.81 5.91 -7.19
N LYS A 430 11.89 6.28 -6.50
CA LYS A 430 12.70 5.38 -5.67
C LYS A 430 13.14 4.11 -6.40
N THR A 431 13.46 4.21 -7.68
CA THR A 431 13.74 3.05 -8.53
C THR A 431 15.19 3.06 -9.00
N ASP A 432 15.88 1.93 -8.86
CA ASP A 432 17.27 1.75 -9.26
C ASP A 432 17.34 0.85 -10.49
N GLY A 433 17.52 1.44 -11.67
CA GLY A 433 17.49 0.74 -12.95
C GLY A 433 16.09 0.68 -13.56
N ALA A 434 15.81 1.58 -14.49
CA ALA A 434 14.58 1.62 -15.26
C ALA A 434 14.87 1.90 -16.74
N ILE A 435 14.49 0.99 -17.63
CA ILE A 435 14.56 1.20 -19.08
C ILE A 435 13.15 1.27 -19.63
N VAL A 436 12.78 2.39 -20.25
CA VAL A 436 11.43 2.59 -20.79
C VAL A 436 11.47 2.84 -22.29
N TYR A 437 10.89 1.92 -23.05
CA TYR A 437 10.71 2.01 -24.49
C TYR A 437 9.39 2.70 -24.80
N LEU A 438 9.47 3.88 -25.41
CA LEU A 438 8.33 4.62 -25.91
C LEU A 438 8.08 4.27 -27.38
N SER A 439 6.82 4.37 -27.80
CA SER A 439 6.40 4.29 -29.20
C SER A 439 6.30 5.69 -29.82
N LYS A 440 6.08 5.74 -31.14
CA LYS A 440 5.76 6.99 -31.86
C LYS A 440 4.55 7.72 -31.26
N GLU A 441 3.57 6.99 -30.71
CA GLU A 441 2.36 7.56 -30.08
C GLU A 441 2.58 8.05 -28.63
N SER A 442 3.66 7.61 -27.98
CA SER A 442 4.02 7.98 -26.61
C SER A 442 5.28 8.84 -26.54
N ILE A 443 5.79 9.32 -27.67
CA ILE A 443 7.01 10.13 -27.74
C ILE A 443 6.92 11.44 -26.91
N HIS A 444 5.70 11.96 -26.73
CA HIS A 444 5.44 13.15 -25.90
C HIS A 444 5.13 12.80 -24.44
N CYS A 445 5.47 11.60 -23.98
CA CYS A 445 5.28 11.19 -22.60
C CYS A 445 5.98 12.17 -21.65
N ARG A 446 5.23 12.71 -20.69
CA ARG A 446 5.82 13.53 -19.63
C ARG A 446 6.43 12.62 -18.57
N ILE A 447 7.73 12.76 -18.34
CA ILE A 447 8.47 11.91 -17.43
C ILE A 447 8.79 12.69 -16.15
N VAL A 448 8.44 12.11 -15.00
CA VAL A 448 8.73 12.66 -13.67
C VAL A 448 9.57 11.65 -12.91
N THR A 449 10.68 12.10 -12.34
CA THR A 449 11.60 11.24 -11.60
C THR A 449 11.81 11.78 -10.18
N ALA A 450 11.95 10.88 -9.22
CA ALA A 450 12.25 11.22 -7.83
C ALA A 450 13.07 10.11 -7.18
N LYS A 451 14.23 10.43 -6.58
CA LYS A 451 15.05 9.48 -5.83
C LYS A 451 15.36 8.19 -6.62
N SER A 452 15.55 8.30 -7.93
CA SER A 452 15.76 7.16 -8.82
C SER A 452 17.11 7.28 -9.51
N SER A 453 17.70 6.14 -9.85
CA SER A 453 19.01 6.05 -10.49
C SER A 453 18.98 5.08 -11.68
N GLU A 454 19.96 5.20 -12.59
CA GLU A 454 20.09 4.31 -13.77
C GLU A 454 18.82 4.30 -14.65
N MET A 455 18.31 5.48 -15.00
CA MET A 455 17.08 5.65 -15.78
C MET A 455 17.38 5.95 -17.25
N ASN A 456 16.95 5.07 -18.16
CA ASN A 456 17.15 5.24 -19.59
C ASN A 456 15.80 5.22 -20.33
N ILE A 457 15.61 6.18 -21.24
CA ILE A 457 14.43 6.26 -22.09
C ILE A 457 14.85 5.93 -23.50
N VAL A 458 14.19 4.93 -24.08
CA VAL A 458 14.42 4.49 -25.44
C VAL A 458 13.29 5.02 -26.31
N VAL A 459 13.62 5.81 -27.32
CA VAL A 459 12.66 6.42 -28.24
C VAL A 459 12.94 6.00 -29.67
N PRO A 460 11.92 5.90 -30.53
CA PRO A 460 12.15 5.74 -31.96
C PRO A 460 12.82 7.00 -32.53
N ASP A 461 13.81 6.80 -33.38
CA ASP A 461 14.33 7.87 -34.22
C ASP A 461 13.25 8.26 -35.25
N LEU A 462 12.73 9.48 -35.14
CA LEU A 462 11.69 9.98 -36.04
C LEU A 462 12.24 10.38 -37.41
N ASP A 463 13.56 10.57 -37.53
CA ASP A 463 14.24 11.00 -38.76
C ASP A 463 14.81 9.80 -39.55
N SER A 464 14.98 8.64 -38.91
CA SER A 464 15.38 7.39 -39.56
C SER A 464 14.20 6.66 -40.22
N LYS A 465 14.45 6.01 -41.36
CA LYS A 465 13.48 5.16 -42.06
C LYS A 465 13.54 3.69 -41.62
N ASP A 466 14.54 3.31 -40.84
CA ASP A 466 14.86 1.91 -40.50
C ASP A 466 14.36 1.51 -39.09
N ASP A 467 13.43 2.28 -38.50
CA ASP A 467 12.90 2.10 -37.14
C ASP A 467 14.03 2.01 -36.08
N ASP A 468 15.09 2.79 -36.28
CA ASP A 468 16.19 2.91 -35.32
C ASP A 468 15.69 3.42 -33.97
N ILE A 469 16.35 2.98 -32.90
CA ILE A 469 16.04 3.38 -31.52
C ILE A 469 17.21 4.19 -30.94
N ILE A 470 16.87 5.23 -30.20
CA ILE A 470 17.81 6.09 -29.49
C ILE A 470 17.60 5.88 -27.99
N GLU A 471 18.65 5.47 -27.29
CA GLU A 471 18.66 5.33 -25.84
C GLU A 471 19.24 6.59 -25.20
N ILE A 472 18.44 7.25 -24.35
CA ILE A 472 18.76 8.53 -23.74
C ILE A 472 18.72 8.36 -22.21
N PRO A 473 19.86 8.52 -21.50
CA PRO A 473 19.87 8.51 -20.05
C PRO A 473 19.21 9.78 -19.50
N LEU A 474 18.40 9.63 -18.46
CA LEU A 474 17.87 10.77 -17.71
C LEU A 474 18.87 11.25 -16.67
N PRO A 475 19.04 12.57 -16.52
CA PRO A 475 19.93 13.14 -15.52
C PRO A 475 19.40 12.88 -14.10
N GLU A 476 20.31 12.49 -13.22
CA GLU A 476 20.00 12.11 -11.83
C GLU A 476 20.75 12.97 -10.78
N GLN A 477 21.76 13.75 -11.20
CA GLN A 477 22.59 14.56 -10.31
C GLN A 477 22.23 16.05 -10.40
N PHE A 478 22.16 16.69 -9.23
CA PHE A 478 21.93 18.13 -9.10
C PHE A 478 23.12 18.80 -8.42
N VAL A 479 23.62 19.87 -9.02
CA VAL A 479 24.62 20.76 -8.41
C VAL A 479 23.87 21.81 -7.60
N ASN A 480 24.14 21.83 -6.29
CA ASN A 480 23.54 22.78 -5.37
C ASN A 480 24.61 23.75 -4.86
N THR A 481 24.53 25.02 -5.23
CA THR A 481 25.49 26.05 -4.83
C THR A 481 24.82 27.04 -3.88
N TYR A 482 25.35 27.20 -2.67
CA TYR A 482 24.85 28.19 -1.73
C TYR A 482 25.34 29.59 -2.10
N ASP A 483 24.42 30.54 -2.26
CA ASP A 483 24.73 31.96 -2.45
C ASP A 483 24.65 32.71 -1.11
N PRO A 484 25.80 33.18 -0.55
CA PRO A 484 25.82 33.92 0.72
C PRO A 484 25.07 35.25 0.68
N LYS A 485 24.92 35.87 -0.51
CA LYS A 485 24.24 37.17 -0.65
C LYS A 485 22.73 37.02 -0.56
N THR A 486 22.18 36.04 -1.29
CA THR A 486 20.73 35.78 -1.29
C THR A 486 20.29 34.81 -0.19
N LYS A 487 21.24 34.14 0.48
CA LYS A 487 21.00 33.10 1.51
C LYS A 487 20.13 31.94 0.99
N LYS A 488 20.26 31.62 -0.30
CA LYS A 488 19.52 30.55 -0.97
C LYS A 488 20.48 29.61 -1.69
N PHE A 489 20.02 28.40 -1.97
CA PHE A 489 20.70 27.51 -2.90
C PHE A 489 20.24 27.79 -4.33
N HIS A 490 21.20 27.82 -5.25
CA HIS A 490 20.97 27.67 -6.68
C HIS A 490 21.14 26.20 -7.05
N THR A 491 20.13 25.60 -7.68
CA THR A 491 20.14 24.19 -8.05
C THR A 491 20.14 24.08 -9.57
N GLU A 492 21.19 23.47 -10.11
CA GLU A 492 21.32 23.19 -11.53
C GLU A 492 21.38 21.68 -11.75
N LEU A 493 20.87 21.25 -12.88
CA LEU A 493 20.99 19.87 -13.32
C LEU A 493 22.42 19.62 -13.83
N MET A 494 23.10 18.60 -13.31
CA MET A 494 24.40 18.19 -13.84
C MET A 494 24.18 17.53 -15.20
N LYS A 495 24.76 18.11 -16.25
CA LYS A 495 24.79 17.50 -17.57
C LYS A 495 25.93 16.50 -17.63
N HIS A 496 25.62 15.27 -18.01
CA HIS A 496 26.61 14.31 -18.50
C HIS A 496 26.60 14.45 -20.02
N GLU A 497 27.55 15.23 -20.56
CA GLU A 497 27.75 15.34 -22.02
C GLU A 497 28.34 14.07 -22.62
#